data_AF-A0A961HWV2-F1
#
_entry.id   AF-A0A961HWV2-F1
#
_cell.length_a   1.000
_cell.length_b   1.000
_cell.length_c   1.000
_cell.angle_alpha   90.00
_cell.angle_beta   90.00
_cell.angle_gamma   90.00
#
_symmetry.space_group_name_H-M   'P 1'
#
loop_
_entity.id
_entity.type
_entity.pdbx_description
1 polymer ?
#
loop_
_entity_poly.entity_id
_entity_poly.type
_entity_poly.pdbx_seq_one_letter_code
_entity_poly.pdbx_strand_id
1 'polypeptide(L)'
;ATGSFNWSTNAVENNDENLVVFRNPFIAQELIQQWQDAWDISQDISLILYEPAGDAASYGDVVISEVMWAGSYEGTSYQSDDDWIELYNTTNRDIDISHWAVTWDTAETVTYAIPDQFNWYKPGVASRHYSTGRLIIPAGRYFLLKAINNGAIATEDNKISGTKDFALSESVFHIRLYDSRMELIDEAGFGDPAPAGRLDSFNRVAYSIERFFYPSGHPQAGKALPGSAVGSWYTSN
;
A
#
# COMPACT_ATOMS: atom_id res chain seq x y z
N ALA A 1 -2.99 -36.91 4.85
CA ALA A 1 -3.72 -36.34 5.99
C ALA A 1 -4.34 -35.04 5.50
N THR A 2 -5.66 -35.00 5.39
CA THR A 2 -6.40 -33.79 5.00
C THR A 2 -6.84 -33.09 6.28
N GLY A 3 -5.93 -32.34 6.92
CA GLY A 3 -6.28 -31.50 8.05
C GLY A 3 -6.92 -30.22 7.54
N SER A 4 -8.10 -29.87 8.04
CA SER A 4 -8.70 -28.55 7.81
C SER A 4 -7.99 -27.54 8.70
N PHE A 5 -6.97 -26.86 8.17
CA PHE A 5 -6.38 -25.72 8.85
C PHE A 5 -7.36 -24.54 8.72
N ASN A 6 -7.99 -24.12 9.82
CA ASN A 6 -8.74 -22.85 9.82
C ASN A 6 -7.80 -21.73 10.27
N TRP A 7 -7.91 -20.53 9.67
CA TRP A 7 -6.99 -19.42 9.92
C TRP A 7 -7.32 -18.58 11.17
N SER A 8 -7.82 -19.19 12.25
CA SER A 8 -8.07 -18.47 13.51
C SER A 8 -6.89 -18.60 14.48
N THR A 9 -6.71 -17.62 15.38
CA THR A 9 -5.72 -17.65 16.46
C THR A 9 -5.81 -18.93 17.32
N ASN A 10 -7.03 -19.46 17.48
CA ASN A 10 -7.27 -20.71 18.22
C ASN A 10 -6.72 -21.96 17.52
N ALA A 11 -6.55 -21.95 16.19
CA ALA A 11 -5.97 -23.08 15.46
C ALA A 11 -4.48 -23.30 15.75
N VAL A 12 -3.78 -22.27 16.25
CA VAL A 12 -2.36 -22.33 16.62
C VAL A 12 -2.19 -22.73 18.09
N GLU A 13 -3.06 -22.24 18.99
CA GLU A 13 -2.87 -22.40 20.43
C GLU A 13 -3.64 -23.59 21.05
N ASN A 14 -4.77 -24.02 20.50
CA ASN A 14 -5.62 -25.09 21.04
C ASN A 14 -6.18 -25.98 19.93
N ASN A 15 -5.30 -26.66 19.20
CA ASN A 15 -5.71 -27.46 18.05
C ASN A 15 -6.33 -28.82 18.48
N ASP A 16 -7.66 -28.94 18.40
CA ASP A 16 -8.39 -30.20 18.52
C ASP A 16 -8.53 -30.86 17.13
N GLU A 17 -7.41 -31.31 16.58
CA GLU A 17 -7.37 -31.96 15.27
C GLU A 17 -7.79 -33.44 15.35
N ASN A 18 -8.83 -33.81 14.61
CA ASN A 18 -9.24 -35.21 14.49
C ASN A 18 -8.54 -35.87 13.29
N LEU A 19 -7.64 -36.81 13.55
CA LEU A 19 -7.05 -37.65 12.52
C LEU A 19 -7.96 -38.85 12.21
N VAL A 20 -8.55 -38.86 11.01
CA VAL A 20 -9.30 -40.02 10.51
C VAL A 20 -8.41 -40.84 9.57
N VAL A 21 -8.20 -42.13 9.90
CA VAL A 21 -7.39 -43.05 9.09
C VAL A 21 -8.29 -44.06 8.39
N PHE A 22 -8.39 -43.96 7.07
CA PHE A 22 -9.10 -44.93 6.24
C PHE A 22 -8.16 -46.05 5.80
N ARG A 23 -8.51 -47.31 6.10
CA ARG A 23 -7.70 -48.48 5.73
C ARG A 23 -8.24 -49.26 4.52
N ASN A 24 -9.49 -49.03 4.14
CA ASN A 24 -10.09 -49.69 2.98
C ASN A 24 -9.64 -48.96 1.70
N PRO A 25 -8.99 -49.66 0.75
CA PRO A 25 -8.42 -49.02 -0.43
C PRO A 25 -9.47 -48.39 -1.36
N PHE A 26 -10.66 -48.98 -1.46
CA PHE A 26 -11.74 -48.43 -2.29
C PHE A 26 -12.29 -47.12 -1.70
N ILE A 27 -12.57 -47.11 -0.40
CA ILE A 27 -13.05 -45.89 0.28
C ILE A 27 -11.98 -44.80 0.28
N ALA A 28 -10.71 -45.17 0.48
CA ALA A 28 -9.61 -44.22 0.43
C ALA A 28 -9.45 -43.59 -0.96
N GLN A 29 -9.61 -44.39 -2.03
CA GLN A 29 -9.53 -43.90 -3.40
C GLN A 29 -10.66 -42.92 -3.74
N GLU A 30 -11.90 -43.24 -3.37
CA GLU A 30 -13.05 -42.34 -3.58
C GLU A 30 -12.87 -41.00 -2.85
N LEU A 31 -12.38 -41.03 -1.60
CA LEU A 31 -12.15 -39.81 -0.83
C LEU A 31 -11.00 -38.97 -1.40
N ILE A 32 -9.93 -39.60 -1.89
CA ILE A 32 -8.84 -38.90 -2.56
C ILE A 32 -9.35 -38.25 -3.85
N GLN A 33 -10.17 -38.95 -4.64
CA GLN A 33 -10.72 -38.41 -5.88
C GLN A 33 -11.59 -37.17 -5.59
N GLN A 34 -12.49 -37.23 -4.62
CA GLN A 34 -13.33 -36.09 -4.23
C GLN A 34 -12.50 -34.91 -3.70
N TRP A 35 -11.44 -35.19 -2.94
CA TRP A 35 -10.53 -34.15 -2.49
C TRP A 35 -9.79 -33.51 -3.66
N GLN A 36 -9.32 -34.30 -4.62
CA GLN A 36 -8.62 -33.81 -5.82
C GLN A 36 -9.55 -32.93 -6.65
N ASP A 37 -10.78 -33.36 -6.89
CA ASP A 37 -11.78 -32.57 -7.64
C ASP A 37 -12.09 -31.23 -6.94
N ALA A 38 -12.21 -31.24 -5.60
CA ALA A 38 -12.42 -30.03 -4.82
C ALA A 38 -11.17 -29.13 -4.78
N TRP A 39 -9.98 -29.72 -4.71
CA TRP A 39 -8.70 -29.03 -4.76
C TRP A 39 -8.50 -28.33 -6.10
N ASP A 40 -8.76 -29.01 -7.21
CA ASP A 40 -8.58 -28.47 -8.56
C ASP A 40 -9.54 -27.28 -8.79
N ILE A 41 -10.81 -27.39 -8.38
CA ILE A 41 -11.77 -26.26 -8.41
C ILE A 41 -11.28 -25.10 -7.53
N SER A 42 -10.84 -25.40 -6.30
CA SER A 42 -10.36 -24.38 -5.37
C SER A 42 -9.10 -23.70 -5.88
N GLN A 43 -8.20 -24.44 -6.52
CA GLN A 43 -6.95 -23.94 -7.09
C GLN A 43 -7.24 -23.05 -8.29
N ASP A 44 -8.14 -23.46 -9.19
CA ASP A 44 -8.55 -22.65 -10.33
C ASP A 44 -9.24 -21.34 -9.90
N ILE A 45 -10.14 -21.41 -8.90
CA ILE A 45 -10.75 -20.21 -8.30
C ILE A 45 -9.70 -19.36 -7.59
N SER A 46 -8.76 -19.99 -6.87
CA SER A 46 -7.69 -19.25 -6.19
C SER A 46 -6.78 -18.56 -7.21
N LEU A 47 -6.48 -19.18 -8.35
CA LEU A 47 -5.69 -18.58 -9.43
C LEU A 47 -6.42 -17.39 -10.08
N ILE A 48 -7.74 -17.46 -10.25
CA ILE A 48 -8.59 -16.35 -10.71
C ILE A 48 -8.63 -15.20 -9.67
N LEU A 49 -8.49 -15.52 -8.38
CA LEU A 49 -8.42 -14.56 -7.28
C LEU A 49 -6.99 -14.11 -6.94
N TYR A 50 -5.96 -14.71 -7.56
CA TYR A 50 -4.53 -14.47 -7.29
C TYR A 50 -3.82 -13.85 -8.50
N GLU A 51 -4.53 -13.41 -9.55
CA GLU A 51 -3.88 -12.42 -10.42
C GLU A 51 -3.50 -11.24 -9.53
N PRO A 52 -2.21 -10.87 -9.44
CA PRO A 52 -1.85 -9.64 -8.78
C PRO A 52 -2.60 -8.52 -9.50
N ALA A 53 -3.73 -8.08 -8.94
CA ALA A 53 -4.29 -6.80 -9.32
C ALA A 53 -3.14 -5.81 -9.13
N GLY A 54 -2.78 -5.03 -10.15
CA GLY A 54 -1.57 -4.23 -10.19
C GLY A 54 -0.60 -4.59 -11.31
N ASP A 55 -0.30 -3.62 -12.17
CA ASP A 55 0.70 -3.75 -13.21
C ASP A 55 2.11 -3.88 -12.61
N ALA A 56 2.98 -4.63 -13.29
CA ALA A 56 4.40 -4.51 -13.04
C ALA A 56 4.93 -3.19 -13.60
N ALA A 57 5.92 -2.61 -12.92
CA ALA A 57 6.51 -1.33 -13.28
C ALA A 57 8.04 -1.37 -13.22
N SER A 58 8.67 -0.42 -13.89
CA SER A 58 10.11 -0.18 -13.76
C SER A 58 10.37 0.86 -12.68
N TYR A 59 11.57 0.84 -12.11
CA TYR A 59 12.01 1.88 -11.17
C TYR A 59 11.80 3.29 -11.75
N GLY A 60 11.05 4.12 -11.03
CA GLY A 60 10.70 5.49 -11.42
C GLY A 60 9.51 5.64 -12.39
N ASP A 61 8.86 4.56 -12.83
CA ASP A 61 7.61 4.66 -13.61
C ASP A 61 6.49 5.32 -12.77
N VAL A 62 6.43 4.98 -11.48
CA VAL A 62 5.67 5.71 -10.48
C VAL A 62 6.66 6.22 -9.43
N VAL A 63 6.50 7.47 -9.00
CA VAL A 63 7.38 8.08 -8.00
C VAL A 63 6.55 8.64 -6.86
N ILE A 64 7.10 8.60 -5.65
CA ILE A 64 6.67 9.40 -4.52
C ILE A 64 7.04 10.85 -4.86
N SER A 65 6.03 11.65 -5.24
CA SER A 65 6.20 13.03 -5.68
C SER A 65 6.02 14.03 -4.55
N GLU A 66 5.17 13.72 -3.57
CA GLU A 66 4.88 14.62 -2.47
C GLU A 66 4.52 13.83 -1.20
N VAL A 67 4.87 14.39 -0.05
CA VAL A 67 4.61 13.78 1.26
C VAL A 67 4.19 14.83 2.27
N MET A 68 3.02 14.67 2.86
CA MET A 68 2.58 15.45 4.02
C MET A 68 2.84 14.66 5.29
N TRP A 69 3.87 15.06 6.03
CA TRP A 69 4.13 14.61 7.41
C TRP A 69 3.73 15.65 8.45
N ALA A 70 3.56 16.90 8.02
CA ALA A 70 3.33 18.02 8.92
C ALA A 70 1.88 18.10 9.40
N GLY A 71 1.00 17.20 8.96
CA GLY A 71 -0.42 17.20 9.31
C GLY A 71 -1.21 18.36 8.69
N SER A 72 -2.25 18.81 9.39
CA SER A 72 -3.10 19.93 8.95
C SER A 72 -3.64 20.77 10.10
N TYR A 73 -4.31 21.89 9.78
CA TYR A 73 -5.11 22.65 10.74
C TYR A 73 -6.59 22.58 10.37
N GLU A 74 -7.41 22.06 11.29
CA GLU A 74 -8.87 22.08 11.16
C GLU A 74 -9.46 23.07 12.17
N GLY A 75 -9.88 24.23 11.68
CA GLY A 75 -10.46 25.31 12.48
C GLY A 75 -9.45 25.93 13.46
N THR A 76 -9.36 25.38 14.68
CA THR A 76 -8.47 25.88 15.74
C THR A 76 -7.54 24.82 16.32
N SER A 77 -7.66 23.56 15.88
CA SER A 77 -6.82 22.46 16.34
C SER A 77 -5.87 22.03 15.24
N TYR A 78 -4.67 21.64 15.67
CA TYR A 78 -3.70 20.96 14.83
C TYR A 78 -4.04 19.46 14.78
N GLN A 79 -4.06 18.89 13.58
CA GLN A 79 -4.25 17.45 13.33
C GLN A 79 -2.91 16.87 12.89
N SER A 80 -2.26 16.12 13.78
CA SER A 80 -0.95 15.51 13.52
C SER A 80 -1.03 14.18 12.78
N ASP A 81 -2.24 13.66 12.58
CA ASP A 81 -2.51 12.39 11.89
C ASP A 81 -3.03 12.61 10.47
N ASP A 82 -3.04 13.87 9.99
CA ASP A 82 -3.47 14.29 8.66
C ASP A 82 -2.41 14.09 7.57
N ASP A 83 -1.69 12.97 7.66
CA ASP A 83 -0.61 12.59 6.77
C ASP A 83 -1.09 11.99 5.44
N TRP A 84 -0.33 12.21 4.38
CA TRP A 84 -0.58 11.58 3.09
C TRP A 84 0.67 11.52 2.22
N ILE A 85 0.63 10.65 1.22
CA ILE A 85 1.67 10.47 0.20
C ILE A 85 1.03 10.64 -1.16
N GLU A 86 1.65 11.42 -2.05
CA GLU A 86 1.32 11.49 -3.46
C GLU A 86 2.22 10.56 -4.27
N LEU A 87 1.59 9.72 -5.08
CA LEU A 87 2.23 8.91 -6.10
C LEU A 87 1.96 9.51 -7.47
N TYR A 88 3.01 9.75 -8.25
CA TYR A 88 2.92 10.32 -9.59
C TYR A 88 3.38 9.32 -10.65
N ASN A 89 2.53 9.07 -11.65
CA ASN A 89 2.87 8.24 -12.80
C ASN A 89 3.63 9.08 -13.84
N THR A 90 4.93 8.80 -13.99
CA THR A 90 5.83 9.51 -14.92
C THR A 90 5.73 9.01 -16.36
N THR A 91 4.99 7.93 -16.59
CA THR A 91 4.88 7.28 -17.89
C THR A 91 3.77 7.89 -18.74
N ASN A 92 3.68 7.44 -20.00
CA ASN A 92 2.64 7.82 -20.94
C ASN A 92 1.50 6.79 -21.05
N ARG A 93 1.41 5.85 -20.11
CA ARG A 93 0.33 4.87 -20.00
C ARG A 93 -0.27 4.88 -18.61
N ASP A 94 -1.50 4.44 -18.50
CA ASP A 94 -2.13 4.19 -17.21
C ASP A 94 -1.42 3.02 -16.51
N ILE A 95 -1.30 3.11 -15.19
CA ILE A 95 -0.71 2.07 -14.34
C ILE A 95 -1.73 1.69 -13.27
N ASP A 96 -2.11 0.42 -13.24
CA ASP A 96 -2.86 -0.16 -12.12
C ASP A 96 -1.89 -0.40 -10.94
N ILE A 97 -2.16 0.21 -9.80
CA ILE A 97 -1.37 0.09 -8.57
C ILE A 97 -2.10 -0.71 -7.49
N SER A 98 -3.19 -1.41 -7.85
CA SER A 98 -3.79 -2.40 -6.94
C SER A 98 -2.69 -3.37 -6.47
N HIS A 99 -2.78 -3.90 -5.24
CA HIS A 99 -1.79 -4.81 -4.60
C HIS A 99 -0.31 -4.43 -4.65
N TRP A 100 0.04 -3.21 -5.08
CA TRP A 100 1.34 -2.64 -4.79
C TRP A 100 1.49 -2.48 -3.28
N ALA A 101 2.70 -2.20 -2.82
CA ALA A 101 2.95 -2.06 -1.40
C ALA A 101 3.73 -0.79 -1.07
N VAL A 102 3.44 -0.24 0.10
CA VAL A 102 4.18 0.87 0.68
C VAL A 102 4.71 0.47 2.06
N THR A 103 5.94 0.84 2.33
CA THR A 103 6.53 0.80 3.68
C THR A 103 6.95 2.21 4.07
N TRP A 104 6.82 2.56 5.34
CA TRP A 104 7.41 3.78 5.91
C TRP A 104 8.15 3.46 7.21
N ASP A 105 9.06 4.35 7.60
CA ASP A 105 9.96 4.20 8.76
C ASP A 105 11.07 3.13 8.55
N THR A 106 12.10 3.22 9.39
CA THR A 106 13.30 2.37 9.43
C THR A 106 13.05 0.95 9.90
N ALA A 107 11.91 0.69 10.53
CA ALA A 107 11.65 -0.62 11.14
C ALA A 107 11.39 -1.72 10.10
N GLU A 108 11.00 -1.39 8.85
CA GLU A 108 10.55 -2.34 7.80
C GLU A 108 9.51 -3.36 8.27
N THR A 109 8.96 -3.21 9.48
CA THR A 109 8.18 -4.25 10.16
C THR A 109 6.78 -4.40 9.58
N VAL A 110 6.34 -3.48 8.73
CA VAL A 110 5.00 -3.52 8.15
C VAL A 110 5.01 -3.05 6.69
N THR A 111 4.81 -4.02 5.79
CA THR A 111 4.47 -3.80 4.39
C THR A 111 2.97 -3.62 4.26
N TYR A 112 2.54 -2.47 3.76
CA TYR A 112 1.12 -2.14 3.63
C TYR A 112 0.69 -2.27 2.18
N ALA A 113 -0.22 -3.19 1.95
CA ALA A 113 -0.79 -3.41 0.63
C ALA A 113 -1.76 -2.28 0.27
N ILE A 114 -1.60 -1.75 -0.94
CA ILE A 114 -2.59 -0.94 -1.63
C ILE A 114 -3.76 -1.88 -2.00
N PRO A 115 -5.00 -1.59 -1.57
CA PRO A 115 -6.12 -2.50 -1.77
C PRO A 115 -6.51 -2.62 -3.25
N ASP A 116 -7.29 -3.64 -3.58
CA ASP A 116 -8.06 -3.71 -4.83
C ASP A 116 -9.56 -3.47 -4.56
N GLN A 117 -10.39 -3.69 -5.59
CA GLN A 117 -11.86 -3.59 -5.51
C GLN A 117 -12.52 -4.60 -4.54
N PHE A 118 -11.81 -5.62 -4.08
CA PHE A 118 -12.35 -6.73 -3.26
C PHE A 118 -11.76 -6.79 -1.84
N ASN A 119 -10.61 -6.18 -1.60
CA ASN A 119 -9.79 -6.36 -0.38
C ASN A 119 -9.62 -5.07 0.43
N TRP A 120 -10.72 -4.34 0.60
CA TRP A 120 -10.81 -3.24 1.55
C TRP A 120 -11.11 -3.76 2.96
N TYR A 121 -10.10 -3.89 3.81
CA TYR A 121 -10.29 -4.32 5.19
C TYR A 121 -10.27 -3.12 6.16
N LYS A 122 -11.37 -2.93 6.90
CA LYS A 122 -11.47 -2.04 8.05
C LYS A 122 -11.91 -2.86 9.27
N PRO A 123 -11.08 -2.98 10.33
CA PRO A 123 -11.51 -3.61 11.58
C PRO A 123 -12.77 -2.91 12.14
N GLY A 124 -13.82 -3.67 12.44
CA GLY A 124 -15.02 -3.15 13.11
C GLY A 124 -16.09 -2.51 12.21
N VAL A 125 -15.94 -2.57 10.89
CA VAL A 125 -17.00 -2.14 9.96
C VAL A 125 -17.56 -3.35 9.21
N ALA A 126 -18.85 -3.65 9.45
CA ALA A 126 -19.56 -4.76 8.81
C ALA A 126 -19.80 -4.55 7.30
N SER A 127 -19.51 -3.34 6.80
CA SER A 127 -19.62 -2.98 5.39
C SER A 127 -18.27 -3.17 4.72
N ARG A 128 -18.16 -4.17 3.85
CA ARG A 128 -17.08 -4.20 2.85
C ARG A 128 -17.28 -2.95 1.98
N HIS A 129 -16.43 -1.94 2.13
CA HIS A 129 -16.46 -0.79 1.22
C HIS A 129 -15.79 -1.27 -0.07
N TYR A 130 -16.59 -1.44 -1.11
CA TYR A 130 -16.06 -1.70 -2.45
C TYR A 130 -15.39 -0.41 -2.92
N SER A 131 -14.08 -0.42 -3.18
CA SER A 131 -13.56 0.58 -4.11
C SER A 131 -14.15 0.27 -5.48
N THR A 132 -14.48 1.29 -6.26
CA THR A 132 -15.32 1.15 -7.46
C THR A 132 -14.58 0.51 -8.66
N GLY A 133 -13.44 -0.15 -8.44
CA GLY A 133 -12.65 -0.81 -9.47
C GLY A 133 -11.16 -0.92 -9.14
N ARG A 134 -10.36 -1.20 -10.16
CA ARG A 134 -8.89 -1.13 -10.11
C ARG A 134 -8.42 0.26 -9.67
N LEU A 135 -7.37 0.34 -8.87
CA LEU A 135 -6.73 1.61 -8.49
C LEU A 135 -5.73 2.00 -9.57
N ILE A 136 -6.18 2.83 -10.50
CA ILE A 136 -5.38 3.25 -11.67
C ILE A 136 -4.83 4.66 -11.43
N ILE A 137 -3.54 4.85 -11.64
CA ILE A 137 -2.94 6.17 -11.83
C ILE A 137 -2.86 6.44 -13.34
N PRO A 138 -3.68 7.36 -13.90
CA PRO A 138 -3.59 7.65 -15.32
C PRO A 138 -2.22 8.21 -15.71
N ALA A 139 -1.87 8.10 -17.00
CA ALA A 139 -0.63 8.65 -17.54
C ALA A 139 -0.42 10.13 -17.15
N GLY A 140 0.72 10.46 -16.53
CA GLY A 140 1.04 11.82 -16.12
C GLY A 140 0.11 12.40 -15.05
N ARG A 141 -0.59 11.55 -14.27
CA ARG A 141 -1.46 11.94 -13.16
C ARG A 141 -0.94 11.40 -11.84
N TYR A 142 -1.60 11.81 -10.77
CA TYR A 142 -1.26 11.48 -9.39
C TYR A 142 -2.37 10.67 -8.71
N PHE A 143 -1.99 10.00 -7.64
CA PHE A 143 -2.86 9.27 -6.73
C PHE A 143 -2.43 9.55 -5.29
N LEU A 144 -3.39 9.76 -4.39
CA LEU A 144 -3.10 10.09 -3.00
C LEU A 144 -3.34 8.87 -2.11
N LEU A 145 -2.37 8.59 -1.25
CA LEU A 145 -2.45 7.57 -0.22
C LEU A 145 -2.51 8.24 1.14
N LYS A 146 -3.48 7.87 1.99
CA LYS A 146 -3.60 8.36 3.37
C LYS A 146 -4.18 7.31 4.30
N ALA A 147 -4.17 7.59 5.61
CA ALA A 147 -4.82 6.74 6.59
C ALA A 147 -6.35 6.71 6.45
N ILE A 148 -6.99 5.61 6.87
CA ILE A 148 -8.43 5.38 6.69
C ILE A 148 -9.32 6.36 7.49
N ASN A 149 -8.82 6.86 8.62
CA ASN A 149 -9.56 7.72 9.56
C ASN A 149 -9.08 9.18 9.56
N ASN A 150 -8.17 9.53 8.67
CA ASN A 150 -7.55 10.85 8.61
C ASN A 150 -8.44 11.81 7.78
N GLY A 151 -8.59 13.04 8.29
CA GLY A 151 -9.47 14.10 7.77
C GLY A 151 -8.90 14.86 6.57
N ALA A 152 -7.59 14.73 6.30
CA ALA A 152 -6.84 15.53 5.33
C ALA A 152 -7.44 15.58 3.91
N ILE A 153 -8.07 14.50 3.44
CA ILE A 153 -8.61 14.41 2.07
C ILE A 153 -9.98 13.71 2.07
N ALA A 154 -11.02 14.35 1.52
CA ALA A 154 -12.40 13.86 1.63
C ALA A 154 -12.79 12.68 0.70
N THR A 155 -11.87 12.12 -0.09
CA THR A 155 -12.20 11.10 -1.11
C THR A 155 -12.07 9.67 -0.58
N GLU A 156 -13.04 8.82 -0.89
CA GLU A 156 -13.03 7.41 -0.45
C GLU A 156 -11.99 6.56 -1.19
N ASP A 157 -11.62 6.96 -2.40
CA ASP A 157 -10.72 6.21 -3.30
C ASP A 157 -9.23 6.28 -2.90
N ASN A 158 -8.86 7.18 -1.99
CA ASN A 158 -7.48 7.52 -1.65
C ASN A 158 -7.10 7.03 -0.23
N LYS A 159 -7.11 5.73 0.06
CA LYS A 159 -6.73 5.24 1.41
C LYS A 159 -5.88 3.98 1.36
N ILE A 160 -4.89 3.91 2.25
CA ILE A 160 -4.10 2.71 2.52
C ILE A 160 -4.98 1.75 3.34
N SER A 161 -5.06 0.49 2.92
CA SER A 161 -5.87 -0.52 3.60
C SER A 161 -5.28 -0.88 4.97
N GLY A 162 -6.14 -1.07 5.98
CA GLY A 162 -5.76 -1.73 7.23
C GLY A 162 -4.97 -0.91 8.25
N THR A 163 -4.55 0.33 7.98
CA THR A 163 -3.85 1.13 8.99
C THR A 163 -4.75 2.09 9.73
N LYS A 164 -4.99 1.75 10.99
CA LYS A 164 -5.31 2.75 12.01
C LYS A 164 -4.11 3.68 12.30
N ASP A 165 -2.89 3.25 11.94
CA ASP A 165 -1.64 3.83 12.43
C ASP A 165 -0.68 4.27 11.29
N PHE A 166 -1.19 4.68 10.13
CA PHE A 166 -0.35 5.39 9.14
C PHE A 166 -0.07 6.78 9.69
N ALA A 167 1.15 6.97 10.17
CA ALA A 167 1.67 8.22 10.67
C ALA A 167 3.11 8.37 10.16
N LEU A 168 3.38 9.51 9.57
CA LEU A 168 4.70 9.90 9.10
C LEU A 168 5.40 10.72 10.17
N SER A 169 6.72 10.63 10.22
CA SER A 169 7.52 11.26 11.26
C SER A 169 8.43 12.33 10.67
N GLU A 170 8.51 13.47 11.36
CA GLU A 170 9.52 14.50 11.06
C GLU A 170 10.95 14.02 11.31
N SER A 171 11.11 13.03 12.20
CA SER A 171 12.42 12.55 12.66
C SER A 171 12.97 11.40 11.83
N VAL A 172 12.12 10.67 11.11
CA VAL A 172 12.50 9.52 10.30
C VAL A 172 11.72 9.53 8.99
N PHE A 173 12.40 9.95 7.93
CA PHE A 173 11.85 10.01 6.58
C PHE A 173 12.43 8.89 5.73
N HIS A 174 11.68 7.81 5.64
CA HIS A 174 11.99 6.68 4.76
C HIS A 174 10.70 6.07 4.27
N ILE A 175 10.44 6.12 2.98
CA ILE A 175 9.25 5.53 2.35
C ILE A 175 9.71 4.75 1.13
N ARG A 176 9.17 3.55 0.94
CA ARG A 176 9.46 2.72 -0.23
C ARG A 176 8.18 2.24 -0.85
N LEU A 177 8.17 2.26 -2.17
CA LEU A 177 7.07 1.82 -3.01
C LEU A 177 7.50 0.56 -3.76
N TYR A 178 6.69 -0.47 -3.70
CA TYR A 178 6.91 -1.73 -4.37
C TYR A 178 5.74 -2.05 -5.30
N ASP A 179 6.00 -2.68 -6.44
CA ASP A 179 4.94 -3.17 -7.31
C ASP A 179 4.30 -4.46 -6.77
N SER A 180 3.35 -5.00 -7.53
CA SER A 180 2.66 -6.24 -7.20
C SER A 180 3.55 -7.50 -7.18
N ARG A 181 4.81 -7.39 -7.62
CA ARG A 181 5.83 -8.45 -7.56
C ARG A 181 6.83 -8.22 -6.43
N MET A 182 6.60 -7.20 -5.60
CA MET A 182 7.50 -6.76 -4.53
C MET A 182 8.85 -6.22 -5.05
N GLU A 183 8.92 -5.77 -6.31
CA GLU A 183 10.09 -5.08 -6.83
C GLU A 183 10.05 -3.60 -6.42
N LEU A 184 11.19 -3.05 -6.00
CA LEU A 184 11.29 -1.64 -5.59
C LEU A 184 11.05 -0.73 -6.80
N ILE A 185 10.02 0.10 -6.73
CA ILE A 185 9.66 1.07 -7.77
C ILE A 185 10.23 2.44 -7.46
N ASP A 186 10.22 2.84 -6.19
CA ASP A 186 10.76 4.13 -5.78
C ASP A 186 11.03 4.19 -4.28
N GLU A 187 11.90 5.14 -3.88
CA GLU A 187 12.31 5.34 -2.49
C GLU A 187 12.44 6.83 -2.19
N ALA A 188 11.88 7.25 -1.05
CA ALA A 188 11.99 8.59 -0.51
C ALA A 188 12.73 8.58 0.82
N GLY A 189 13.82 9.34 0.91
CA GLY A 189 14.67 9.42 2.08
C GLY A 189 15.48 8.14 2.36
N PHE A 190 16.19 8.15 3.48
CA PHE A 190 17.05 7.05 3.96
C PHE A 190 16.92 6.81 5.48
N GLY A 191 15.89 7.39 6.12
CA GLY A 191 15.66 7.29 7.57
C GLY A 191 16.21 8.46 8.38
N ASP A 192 16.82 9.46 7.74
CA ASP A 192 17.15 10.74 8.37
C ASP A 192 15.88 11.60 8.62
N PRO A 193 15.96 12.65 9.46
CA PRO A 193 14.87 13.62 9.58
C PRO A 193 14.40 14.16 8.23
N ALA A 194 13.10 14.44 8.14
CA ALA A 194 12.47 14.86 6.92
C ALA A 194 13.15 16.15 6.40
N PRO A 195 13.68 16.15 5.15
CA PRO A 195 14.59 17.21 4.69
C PRO A 195 13.88 18.53 4.38
N ALA A 196 12.54 18.51 4.28
CA ALA A 196 11.72 19.69 4.06
C ALA A 196 10.31 19.47 4.64
N GLY A 197 9.34 20.30 4.23
CA GLY A 197 8.04 20.37 4.89
C GLY A 197 8.16 21.12 6.22
N ARG A 198 7.06 21.68 6.71
CA ARG A 198 7.03 22.38 8.01
C ARG A 198 5.62 22.64 8.49
N LEU A 199 5.49 22.82 9.80
CA LEU A 199 4.30 23.38 10.43
C LEU A 199 4.51 24.86 10.76
N ASP A 200 3.72 25.76 10.15
CA ASP A 200 3.63 27.17 10.53
C ASP A 200 2.43 27.38 11.46
N SER A 201 2.70 27.29 12.76
CA SER A 201 1.65 27.45 13.78
C SER A 201 1.11 28.88 13.91
N PHE A 202 1.85 29.89 13.45
CA PHE A 202 1.40 31.27 13.52
C PHE A 202 0.31 31.53 12.47
N ASN A 203 0.57 31.11 11.23
CA ASN A 203 -0.39 31.22 10.14
C ASN A 203 -1.39 30.07 10.08
N ARG A 204 -1.19 29.03 10.91
CA ARG A 204 -2.01 27.80 10.96
C ARG A 204 -2.01 27.07 9.62
N VAL A 205 -0.82 26.91 9.03
CA VAL A 205 -0.62 26.22 7.75
C VAL A 205 0.43 25.14 7.94
N ALA A 206 0.18 23.96 7.38
CA ALA A 206 1.16 22.89 7.25
C ALA A 206 1.59 22.80 5.79
N TYR A 207 2.89 22.58 5.58
CA TYR A 207 3.51 22.46 4.27
C TYR A 207 4.10 21.07 4.12
N SER A 208 3.72 20.40 3.05
CA SER A 208 4.26 19.13 2.57
C SER A 208 5.70 19.26 2.07
N ILE A 209 6.30 18.11 1.79
CA ILE A 209 7.56 17.93 1.08
C ILE A 209 7.26 17.55 -0.36
N GLU A 210 7.77 18.30 -1.32
CA GLU A 210 7.68 17.99 -2.75
C GLU A 210 9.02 17.53 -3.31
N ARG A 211 8.98 16.62 -4.28
CA ARG A 211 10.16 16.09 -4.96
C ARG A 211 10.53 16.94 -6.17
N PHE A 212 11.81 17.26 -6.29
CA PHE A 212 12.34 17.88 -7.50
C PHE A 212 12.36 16.91 -8.68
N PHE A 213 12.08 17.47 -9.85
CA PHE A 213 12.26 16.82 -11.14
C PHE A 213 13.42 17.44 -11.88
N TYR A 214 14.09 16.65 -12.71
CA TYR A 214 15.16 17.16 -13.55
C TYR A 214 14.62 18.29 -14.45
N PRO A 215 15.32 19.45 -14.47
CA PRO A 215 14.84 20.62 -15.19
C PRO A 215 14.92 20.43 -16.71
N SER A 216 14.24 21.31 -17.44
CA SER A 216 14.36 21.38 -18.89
C SER A 216 15.83 21.56 -19.32
N GLY A 217 16.24 20.80 -20.33
CA GLY A 217 17.63 20.79 -20.81
C GLY A 217 18.56 19.76 -20.14
N HIS A 218 18.11 19.07 -19.08
CA HIS A 218 18.83 17.92 -18.54
C HIS A 218 18.59 16.66 -19.39
N PRO A 219 19.55 15.73 -19.54
CA PRO A 219 19.33 14.46 -20.27
C PRO A 219 18.20 13.59 -19.71
N GLN A 220 17.86 13.77 -18.43
CA GLN A 220 16.75 13.11 -17.74
C GLN A 220 15.58 14.06 -17.46
N ALA A 221 15.46 15.18 -18.17
CA ALA A 221 14.40 16.18 -17.97
C ALA A 221 13.01 15.52 -17.85
N GLY A 222 12.23 15.95 -16.86
CA GLY A 222 10.91 15.40 -16.57
C GLY A 222 10.90 14.09 -15.77
N LYS A 223 12.06 13.48 -15.49
CA LYS A 223 12.16 12.40 -14.49
C LYS A 223 12.35 12.99 -13.10
N ALA A 224 11.87 12.31 -12.07
CA ALA A 224 12.13 12.70 -10.69
C ALA A 224 13.63 12.57 -10.37
N LEU A 225 14.15 13.45 -9.51
CA LEU A 225 15.46 13.24 -8.89
C LEU A 225 15.42 11.97 -8.02
N PRO A 226 16.55 11.29 -7.75
CA PRO A 226 16.54 10.13 -6.85
C PRO A 226 16.01 10.54 -5.47
N GLY A 227 14.91 9.95 -5.01
CA GLY A 227 14.16 10.41 -3.83
C GLY A 227 14.92 10.18 -2.53
N SER A 228 16.01 9.43 -2.57
CA SER A 228 16.88 9.26 -1.42
C SER A 228 18.07 10.25 -1.44
N ALA A 229 18.39 10.88 -2.59
CA ALA A 229 19.50 11.83 -2.68
C ALA A 229 19.24 13.15 -1.93
N VAL A 230 20.33 13.71 -1.38
CA VAL A 230 20.31 15.04 -0.75
C VAL A 230 19.92 16.11 -1.76
N GLY A 231 19.01 16.99 -1.37
CA GLY A 231 18.52 18.08 -2.24
C GLY A 231 17.44 17.66 -3.24
N SER A 232 16.94 16.42 -3.16
CA SER A 232 15.82 15.96 -3.98
C SER A 232 14.45 16.48 -3.54
N TRP A 233 14.38 17.16 -2.40
CA TRP A 233 13.14 17.55 -1.76
C TRP A 233 13.12 19.02 -1.37
N TYR A 234 11.95 19.64 -1.40
CA TYR A 234 11.72 21.02 -0.97
C TYR A 234 10.37 21.15 -0.25
N THR A 235 10.23 22.20 0.56
CA THR A 235 8.96 22.53 1.22
C THR A 235 8.02 23.14 0.19
N SER A 236 6.78 22.68 0.13
CA SER A 236 5.74 23.27 -0.73
C SER A 236 5.52 24.75 -0.41
N ASN A 237 4.99 25.49 -1.39
CA ASN A 237 4.77 26.94 -1.29
C ASN A 237 3.45 27.31 -0.62
#